data_AF-A0A444C277-F1
#
_entry.id   AF-A0A444C277-F1
#
_cell.length_a   1.000
_cell.length_b   1.000
_cell.length_c   1.000
_cell.angle_alpha   90.00
_cell.angle_beta   90.00
_cell.angle_gamma   90.00
#
_symmetry.space_group_name_H-M   'P 1'
#
loop_
_entity.id
_entity.type
_entity.pdbx_description
1 polymer ?
#
loop_
_entity_poly.entity_id
_entity_poly.type
_entity_poly.pdbx_seq_one_letter_code
_entity_poly.pdbx_strand_id
1 'polypeptide(L)' 'MASIAAVHELASTTGATLVVGGTGYIGRFVAEAGLALGHAIYVLVRTFGPHVCPSRAATAAALREKGAIILEVIMHEI' A
#
# COMPACT_ATOMS: atom_id res chain seq x y z
N MET A 1 -19.49 -7.29 27.34
CA MET A 1 -19.35 -6.36 26.19
C MET A 1 -18.30 -5.33 26.54
N ALA A 2 -17.03 -5.66 26.35
CA ALA A 2 -15.92 -4.76 26.64
C ALA A 2 -15.62 -3.90 25.40
N SER A 3 -15.62 -2.59 25.64
CA SER A 3 -15.37 -1.51 24.70
C SER A 3 -14.07 -1.70 23.92
N ILE A 4 -14.13 -1.52 22.59
CA ILE A 4 -12.97 -1.50 21.68
C ILE A 4 -12.21 -0.14 21.79
N ALA A 5 -12.46 0.63 22.85
CA ALA A 5 -11.75 1.88 23.16
C ALA A 5 -10.38 1.64 23.79
N ALA A 6 -9.61 0.67 23.30
CA ALA A 6 -8.16 0.77 23.34
C ALA A 6 -7.75 1.53 22.08
N VAL A 7 -8.13 2.81 22.04
CA VAL A 7 -7.44 3.80 21.23
C VAL A 7 -5.97 3.68 21.59
N HIS A 8 -5.19 3.12 20.68
CA HIS A 8 -3.77 2.86 20.88
C HIS A 8 -3.06 4.21 20.87
N GLU A 9 -3.04 4.87 22.03
CA GLU A 9 -2.12 5.95 22.31
C GLU A 9 -0.74 5.32 22.52
N LEU A 10 -0.05 5.08 21.41
CA LEU A 10 1.36 4.70 21.39
C LEU A 10 2.08 5.57 20.37
N ALA A 11 2.42 6.77 20.82
CA ALA A 11 3.35 7.71 20.23
C ALA A 11 2.95 8.31 18.86
N SER A 12 3.37 9.55 18.64
CA SER A 12 3.42 10.27 17.36
C SER A 12 4.42 9.63 16.37
N THR A 13 4.40 8.30 16.24
CA THR A 13 5.30 7.49 15.38
C THR A 13 4.49 6.58 14.44
N THR A 14 3.37 7.06 13.90
CA THR A 14 2.74 6.41 12.73
C THR A 14 3.59 6.69 11.49
N GLY A 15 4.77 6.07 11.44
CA GLY A 15 5.72 6.22 10.35
C GLY A 15 5.06 5.86 9.02
N ALA A 16 5.26 6.71 8.01
CA ALA A 16 4.88 6.40 6.64
C ALA A 16 5.67 5.17 6.17
N THR A 17 4.95 4.14 5.68
CA THR A 17 5.57 2.92 5.15
C THR A 17 5.46 2.91 3.64
N LEU A 18 6.60 2.81 2.95
CA LEU A 18 6.65 2.59 1.51
C LEU A 18 6.81 1.10 1.21
N VAL A 19 5.84 0.52 0.51
CA VAL A 19 5.86 -0.87 0.04
C VAL A 19 6.27 -0.91 -1.43
N VAL A 20 7.50 -1.35 -1.69
CA VAL A 20 7.97 -1.66 -3.05
C VAL A 20 7.55 -3.09 -3.40
N GLY A 21 6.87 -3.25 -4.54
CA GLY A 21 6.31 -4.55 -4.93
C GLY A 21 4.98 -4.89 -4.24
N GLY A 22 4.24 -3.88 -3.77
CA GLY A 22 2.93 -4.06 -3.13
C GLY A 22 1.85 -4.69 -4.02
N THR A 23 2.05 -4.70 -5.34
CA THR A 23 1.17 -5.42 -6.29
C THR A 23 1.56 -6.87 -6.53
N GLY A 24 2.63 -7.35 -5.86
CA GLY A 24 3.06 -8.75 -5.89
C GLY A 24 2.27 -9.64 -4.93
N TYR A 25 2.56 -10.95 -4.96
CA TYR A 25 1.82 -11.96 -4.20
C TYR A 25 1.82 -11.71 -2.69
N ILE A 26 3.00 -11.52 -2.09
CA ILE A 26 3.14 -11.23 -0.64
C ILE A 26 2.92 -9.75 -0.35
N GLY A 27 3.44 -8.87 -1.22
CA GLY A 27 3.41 -7.42 -1.01
C GLY A 27 2.00 -6.86 -0.79
N ARG A 28 0.97 -7.44 -1.43
CA ARG A 28 -0.42 -7.00 -1.25
C ARG A 28 -0.91 -7.22 0.18
N PHE A 29 -0.59 -8.36 0.79
CA PHE A 29 -1.03 -8.68 2.14
C PHE A 29 -0.30 -7.84 3.18
N VAL A 30 0.97 -7.52 2.93
CA VAL A 30 1.74 -6.59 3.78
C VAL A 30 1.14 -5.19 3.73
N ALA A 31 0.80 -4.69 2.53
CA ALA A 31 0.16 -3.39 2.38
C ALA A 31 -1.22 -3.35 3.06
N GLU A 32 -2.04 -4.38 2.88
CA GLU A 32 -3.37 -4.48 3.51
C GLU A 32 -3.29 -4.57 5.03
N ALA A 33 -2.35 -5.33 5.58
CA ALA A 33 -2.14 -5.40 7.02
C ALA A 33 -1.73 -4.04 7.59
N GLY A 34 -0.84 -3.32 6.91
CA GLY A 34 -0.45 -1.97 7.30
C GLY A 34 -1.63 -0.99 7.32
N LEU A 35 -2.49 -1.04 6.31
CA LEU A 35 -3.73 -0.24 6.26
C LEU A 35 -4.68 -0.60 7.41
N ALA A 36 -4.85 -1.90 7.70
CA ALA A 36 -5.71 -2.37 8.78
C ALA A 36 -5.22 -1.93 10.17
N LEU A 37 -3.90 -1.75 10.33
CA LEU A 37 -3.27 -1.21 11.54
C LEU A 37 -3.30 0.33 11.60
N GLY A 38 -3.87 1.00 10.60
CA GLY A 38 -3.98 2.47 10.55
C GLY A 38 -2.69 3.17 10.14
N HIS A 39 -1.73 2.47 9.55
CA HIS A 39 -0.48 3.09 9.07
C HIS A 39 -0.73 3.85 7.76
N ALA A 40 0.02 4.94 7.56
CA ALA A 40 0.08 5.58 6.24
C ALA A 40 0.89 4.70 5.28
N ILE A 41 0.20 4.01 4.36
CA ILE A 41 0.81 3.08 3.41
C ILE A 41 0.93 3.72 2.03
N TYR A 42 2.16 3.78 1.53
CA TYR A 42 2.50 4.17 0.18
C TYR A 42 2.86 2.91 -0.60
N VAL A 43 2.34 2.75 -1.82
CA VAL A 43 2.63 1.60 -2.68
C VAL A 43 3.28 2.10 -3.96
N LEU A 44 4.50 1.66 -4.21
CA LEU A 44 5.23 2.00 -5.43
C LEU A 44 4.76 1.07 -6.57
N VAL A 45 4.19 1.66 -7.61
CA VAL A 45 3.74 0.96 -8.82
C VAL A 45 4.59 1.39 -10.00
N ARG A 46 5.18 0.41 -10.69
CA ARG A 46 5.97 0.66 -11.88
C ARG A 46 5.08 0.73 -13.11
N THR A 47 5.11 1.86 -13.81
CA THR A 47 4.43 2.06 -15.08
C THR A 47 5.39 1.69 -16.20
N PHE A 48 5.30 0.46 -16.72
CA PHE A 48 6.10 -0.01 -17.85
C PHE A 48 5.41 0.35 -19.17
N GLY A 49 5.41 1.63 -19.55
CA GLY A 49 4.88 2.08 -20.84
C GLY A 49 3.50 1.47 -21.18
N PRO A 50 3.24 1.05 -22.43
CA PRO A 50 1.95 0.47 -22.84
C PRO A 50 1.69 -0.94 -22.27
N HIS A 51 2.61 -1.52 -21.50
CA HIS A 51 2.54 -2.90 -21.00
C HIS A 51 2.27 -2.94 -19.49
N VAL A 52 1.16 -2.35 -19.05
CA VAL A 52 0.67 -2.53 -17.68
C VAL A 52 -0.09 -3.85 -17.59
N CYS A 53 0.38 -4.75 -16.73
CA CYS A 53 -0.30 -6.03 -16.47
C CYS A 53 -1.66 -5.77 -15.78
N PRO A 54 -2.79 -6.23 -16.33
CA PRO A 54 -4.13 -5.97 -15.77
C PRO A 54 -4.29 -6.41 -14.32
N SER A 55 -3.67 -7.53 -13.92
CA SER A 55 -3.75 -8.03 -12.54
C SER A 55 -3.02 -7.12 -11.55
N ARG A 56 -1.90 -6.51 -11.96
CA ARG A 56 -1.18 -5.52 -11.15
C ARG A 56 -1.97 -4.22 -11.04
N ALA A 57 -2.60 -3.78 -12.14
CA ALA A 57 -3.48 -2.61 -12.14
C ALA A 57 -4.70 -2.81 -11.23
N ALA A 58 -5.36 -3.97 -11.31
CA ALA A 58 -6.47 -4.32 -10.43
C ALA A 58 -6.06 -4.34 -8.95
N THR A 59 -4.88 -4.90 -8.64
CA THR A 59 -4.35 -4.92 -7.26
C THR A 59 -4.04 -3.50 -6.76
N ALA A 60 -3.42 -2.65 -7.60
CA ALA A 60 -3.16 -1.26 -7.24
C ALA A 60 -4.46 -0.47 -7.00
N ALA A 61 -5.49 -0.69 -7.83
CA ALA A 61 -6.80 -0.08 -7.63
C ALA A 61 -7.46 -0.51 -6.32
N ALA A 62 -7.44 -1.81 -6.00
CA ALA A 62 -7.97 -2.34 -4.75
C ALA A 62 -7.25 -1.78 -3.51
N LEU A 63 -5.92 -1.65 -3.57
CA LEU A 63 -5.14 -1.01 -2.50
C LEU A 63 -5.48 0.47 -2.34
N ARG A 64 -5.69 1.18 -3.45
CA ARG A 64 -6.11 2.59 -3.44
C ARG A 64 -7.47 2.78 -2.80
N GLU A 65 -8.43 1.92 -3.13
CA GLU A 65 -9.77 1.92 -2.53
C GLU A 65 -9.72 1.68 -1.01
N LYS A 66 -8.77 0.85 -0.55
CA LYS A 66 -8.51 0.61 0.88
C LYS A 66 -7.75 1.73 1.60
N GLY A 67 -7.39 2.82 0.90
CA GLY A 67 -6.72 3.98 1.48
C GLY A 67 -5.20 4.04 1.28
N ALA A 68 -4.61 3.15 0.48
CA ALA A 68 -3.19 3.28 0.13
C ALA A 68 -2.95 4.45 -0.82
N ILE A 69 -1.80 5.11 -0.66
CA ILE A 69 -1.32 6.15 -1.55
C ILE A 69 -0.48 5.49 -2.64
N ILE A 70 -0.96 5.50 -3.89
CA ILE A 70 -0.25 4.90 -5.02
C ILE A 70 0.77 5.89 -5.57
N LEU A 71 2.04 5.49 -5.61
CA LEU A 71 3.14 6.23 -6.21
C LEU A 71 3.51 5.57 -7.54
N GLU A 72 3.20 6.23 -8.64
CA GLU A 72 3.55 5.75 -9.98
C GLU A 72 4.97 6.20 -10.35
N VAL A 73 5.78 5.26 -10.81
CA VAL A 73 7.15 5.53 -11.27
C VAL A 73 7.41 4.92 -12.64
N ILE A 74 8.04 5.73 -13.48
CA ILE A 74 8.65 5.31 -14.73
C ILE A 74 10.12 5.04 -14.42
N MET A 75 10.60 3.82 -14.64
CA MET A 75 12.04 3.58 -14.56
C MET A 75 12.67 3.97 -15.89
N HIS A 76 13.59 4.91 -15.83
CA HIS A 76 14.48 5.22 -16.94
C HIS A 76 15.47 4.06 -17.11
N GLU A 77 15.60 3.54 -18.33
CA GLU A 77 16.59 2.52 -18.69
C GLU A 77 17.96 3.21 -18.81
N ILE A 78 19.02 2.61 -18.26
CA ILE A 78 20.40 3.14 -18.29
C ILE A 78 21.15 2.50 -19.43
#